data_AF-A0A7W1E8T7-F1
#
_entry.id   AF-A0A7W1E8T7-F1
#
_cell.length_a   1.000
_cell.length_b   1.000
_cell.length_c   1.000
_cell.angle_alpha   90.00
_cell.angle_beta   90.00
_cell.angle_gamma   90.00
#
_symmetry.space_group_name_H-M   'P 1'
#
loop_
_entity.id
_entity.type
_entity.pdbx_description
1 polymer ?
#
loop_
_entity_poly.entity_id
_entity_poly.type
_entity_poly.pdbx_seq_one_letter_code
_entity_poly.pdbx_strand_id
1 'polypeptide(L)'
;MRSFLIAFALTLPALAGSQIIEQPRPWPCPVPPCRRGEPCIQPACGLPFATVVRKNSDVRVELIDRVLRYEVTETFINRGDRVGEADYMFPLPKGAALQDLKLSVNGEMVSGETMSAERARAIYEEIVRQRRDPALLEWMGYGLLRARIFPIAPGEEKKVVVRFQVVAPREGDAIRIDFFRGANNRGQTGDDPEGRTSFTLSYPASANLGMAYSPTHSVSTHNRGSTRSVEVRDARGEITLLVPVRRTSQPAISLLANAPGNGDGFALITLSPPAIARRAVPRDITFVIDVSGSMSGKKIAQARAA
;
A
#
# COMPACT_ATOMS: atom_id res chain seq x y z
N MET A 1 -40.08 -12.97 -71.02
CA MET A 1 -39.07 -14.05 -71.12
C MET A 1 -37.69 -13.45 -71.32
N ARG A 2 -36.91 -13.25 -70.25
CA ARG A 2 -35.46 -13.05 -70.32
C ARG A 2 -34.84 -13.66 -69.07
N SER A 3 -34.00 -14.65 -69.31
CA SER A 3 -33.43 -15.57 -68.33
C SER A 3 -32.39 -14.90 -67.42
N PHE A 4 -32.41 -15.33 -66.16
CA PHE A 4 -31.40 -15.07 -65.14
C PHE A 4 -30.07 -15.76 -65.51
N LEU A 5 -28.96 -15.01 -65.38
CA LEU A 5 -27.61 -15.56 -65.26
C LEU A 5 -27.06 -15.10 -63.92
N ILE A 6 -26.93 -16.05 -62.99
CA ILE A 6 -26.34 -15.86 -61.65
C ILE A 6 -24.84 -16.05 -61.79
N ALA A 7 -24.07 -14.99 -61.60
CA ALA A 7 -22.61 -15.06 -61.48
C ALA A 7 -22.22 -15.11 -59.98
N PHE A 8 -21.67 -16.25 -59.56
CA PHE A 8 -21.09 -16.45 -58.24
C PHE A 8 -19.70 -15.81 -58.20
N ALA A 9 -19.54 -14.70 -57.46
CA ALA A 9 -18.22 -14.15 -57.14
C ALA A 9 -17.80 -14.67 -55.76
N LEU A 10 -16.91 -15.67 -55.74
CA LEU A 10 -16.22 -16.10 -54.51
C LEU A 10 -15.20 -15.02 -54.11
N THR A 11 -15.52 -14.22 -53.11
CA THR A 11 -14.54 -13.40 -52.39
C THR A 11 -13.93 -14.22 -51.26
N LEU A 12 -12.67 -14.61 -51.40
CA LEU A 12 -11.87 -15.22 -50.33
C LEU A 12 -11.74 -14.22 -49.16
N PRO A 13 -11.99 -14.62 -47.91
CA PRO A 13 -11.76 -13.77 -46.76
C PRO A 13 -10.24 -13.63 -46.54
N ALA A 14 -9.76 -12.38 -46.50
CA ALA A 14 -8.40 -12.09 -46.07
C ALA A 14 -8.26 -12.48 -44.60
N LEU A 15 -7.58 -13.60 -44.34
CA LEU A 15 -7.08 -13.94 -43.01
C LEU A 15 -6.02 -12.91 -42.64
N ALA A 16 -6.41 -11.92 -41.84
CA ALA A 16 -5.48 -11.06 -41.12
C ALA A 16 -4.71 -11.93 -40.12
N GLY A 17 -3.57 -12.45 -40.57
CA GLY A 17 -2.61 -13.11 -39.70
C GLY A 17 -2.18 -12.12 -38.63
N SER A 18 -2.47 -12.45 -37.37
CA SER A 18 -1.89 -11.79 -36.21
C SER A 18 -0.37 -11.87 -36.33
N GLN A 19 0.27 -10.80 -36.80
CA GLN A 19 1.70 -10.66 -36.67
C GLN A 19 1.98 -10.44 -35.18
N ILE A 20 2.38 -11.52 -34.51
CA ILE A 20 3.11 -11.43 -33.26
C ILE A 20 4.36 -10.63 -33.62
N ILE A 21 4.43 -9.38 -33.19
CA ILE A 21 5.70 -8.66 -33.14
C ILE A 21 6.53 -9.43 -32.09
N GLU A 22 7.36 -10.36 -32.55
CA GLU A 22 8.42 -10.92 -31.72
C GLU A 22 9.24 -9.73 -31.21
N GLN A 23 9.15 -9.46 -29.91
CA GLN A 23 10.05 -8.52 -29.27
C GLN A 23 11.48 -8.95 -29.61
N PRO A 24 12.39 -8.02 -29.96
CA PRO A 24 13.77 -8.38 -30.22
C PRO A 24 14.32 -9.07 -28.97
N ARG A 25 14.70 -10.35 -29.14
CA ARG A 25 15.36 -11.13 -28.09
C ARG A 25 16.54 -10.30 -27.57
N PRO A 26 16.74 -10.19 -26.26
CA PRO A 26 17.86 -9.42 -25.73
C PRO A 26 19.16 -9.98 -26.29
N TRP A 27 20.05 -9.08 -26.70
CA TRP A 27 21.36 -9.40 -27.28
C TRP A 27 22.09 -10.43 -26.39
N PRO A 28 22.71 -11.48 -26.96
CA PRO A 28 23.45 -12.45 -26.16
C PRO A 28 24.66 -11.74 -25.51
N CYS A 29 24.70 -11.73 -24.18
CA CYS A 29 25.83 -11.18 -23.44
C CYS A 29 27.09 -12.02 -23.71
N PRO A 30 28.29 -11.41 -23.80
CA PRO A 30 29.53 -12.15 -23.84
C PRO A 30 29.70 -12.92 -22.53
N VAL A 31 29.65 -14.26 -22.59
CA VAL A 31 29.99 -15.13 -21.47
C VAL A 31 31.51 -15.21 -21.35
N PRO A 32 32.13 -14.82 -20.22
CA PRO A 32 33.55 -15.07 -20.01
C PRO A 32 33.79 -16.59 -20.02
N PRO A 33 34.91 -17.07 -20.57
CA PRO A 33 35.20 -18.51 -20.61
C PRO A 33 35.30 -19.05 -19.19
N CYS A 34 34.50 -20.08 -18.87
CA CYS A 34 34.59 -20.74 -17.58
C CYS A 34 35.96 -21.38 -17.39
N ARG A 35 36.56 -21.21 -16.21
CA ARG A 35 37.79 -21.90 -15.83
C ARG A 35 37.48 -23.35 -15.48
N ARG A 36 38.32 -24.28 -15.95
CA ARG A 36 38.23 -25.71 -15.58
C ARG A 36 38.42 -25.85 -14.07
N GLY A 37 37.49 -26.52 -13.40
CA GLY A 37 37.56 -26.84 -11.96
C GLY A 37 36.79 -25.87 -11.06
N GLU A 38 36.20 -24.80 -11.59
CA GLU A 38 35.36 -23.86 -10.84
C GLU A 38 33.90 -23.92 -11.34
N PRO A 39 32.90 -23.68 -10.47
CA PRO A 39 31.51 -23.54 -10.90
C PRO A 39 31.39 -22.37 -11.90
N CYS A 40 30.77 -22.60 -13.06
CA CYS A 40 30.40 -21.54 -13.98
C CYS A 40 29.33 -20.65 -13.34
N ILE A 41 29.75 -19.55 -12.70
CA ILE A 41 28.83 -18.50 -12.27
C ILE A 41 28.60 -17.60 -13.47
N GLN A 42 27.45 -17.74 -14.15
CA GLN A 42 27.06 -16.75 -15.15
C GLN A 42 26.70 -15.45 -14.42
N PRO A 43 27.40 -14.32 -14.69
CA PRO A 43 26.91 -13.04 -14.22
C PRO A 43 25.53 -12.81 -14.82
N ALA A 44 24.57 -12.37 -14.00
CA ALA A 44 23.27 -11.96 -14.51
C ALA A 44 23.49 -10.93 -15.62
N CYS A 45 22.94 -11.18 -16.81
CA CYS A 45 22.93 -10.23 -17.90
C CYS A 45 22.24 -8.95 -17.44
N GLY A 46 23.04 -7.98 -17.01
CA GLY A 46 22.57 -6.64 -16.69
C GLY A 46 22.21 -5.94 -18.00
N LEU A 47 21.00 -6.19 -18.50
CA LEU A 47 20.37 -5.18 -19.35
C LEU A 47 20.32 -3.90 -18.50
N PRO A 48 20.84 -2.75 -18.99
CA PRO A 48 20.75 -1.47 -18.28
C PRO A 48 19.29 -1.01 -18.33
N PHE A 49 18.49 -1.58 -17.43
CA PHE A 49 17.20 -1.06 -17.10
C PHE A 49 17.41 0.10 -16.14
N ALA A 50 16.54 1.11 -16.21
CA ALA A 50 16.41 2.04 -15.10
C ALA A 50 16.13 1.21 -13.83
N THR A 51 17.09 1.16 -12.92
CA THR A 51 16.97 0.39 -11.68
C THR A 51 16.45 1.33 -10.61
N VAL A 52 15.19 1.73 -10.76
CA VAL A 52 14.53 2.53 -9.73
C VAL A 52 14.11 1.58 -8.61
N VAL A 53 14.60 1.85 -7.41
CA VAL A 53 14.30 1.08 -6.20
C VAL A 53 13.89 2.01 -5.08
N ARG A 54 13.03 1.51 -4.19
CA ARG A 54 12.67 2.20 -2.96
C ARG A 54 13.84 2.11 -1.99
N LYS A 55 14.49 3.24 -1.75
CA LYS A 55 15.61 3.37 -0.81
C LYS A 55 15.14 3.48 0.63
N ASN A 56 14.16 4.31 0.94
CA ASN A 56 13.71 4.50 2.32
C ASN A 56 12.18 4.48 2.41
N SER A 57 11.68 4.05 3.56
CA SER A 57 10.27 4.12 3.94
C SER A 57 10.17 4.45 5.43
N ASP A 58 9.73 5.66 5.74
CA ASP A 58 9.51 6.13 7.11
C ASP A 58 8.02 6.33 7.35
N VAL A 59 7.47 5.57 8.29
CA VAL A 59 6.05 5.56 8.61
C VAL A 59 5.86 6.08 10.03
N ARG A 60 5.13 7.18 10.16
CA ARG A 60 4.72 7.73 11.45
C ARG A 60 3.22 7.64 11.59
N VAL A 61 2.78 7.06 12.69
CA VAL A 61 1.38 6.94 13.04
C VAL A 61 1.16 7.63 14.36
N GLU A 62 0.19 8.53 14.40
CA GLU A 62 -0.21 9.20 15.63
C GLU A 62 -1.66 8.84 15.96
N LEU A 63 -1.88 8.28 17.14
CA LEU A 63 -3.23 8.11 17.69
C LEU A 63 -3.57 9.33 18.55
N ILE A 64 -4.41 10.20 18.02
CA ILE A 64 -5.03 11.29 18.77
C ILE A 64 -6.52 10.96 18.91
N ASP A 65 -6.99 10.91 20.15
CA ASP A 65 -8.36 10.52 20.51
C ASP A 65 -8.77 9.16 19.92
N ARG A 66 -9.55 9.18 18.85
CA ARG A 66 -10.06 8.00 18.13
C ARG A 66 -9.68 8.01 16.65
N VAL A 67 -8.67 8.79 16.28
CA VAL A 67 -8.20 8.94 14.90
C VAL A 67 -6.72 8.56 14.83
N LEU A 68 -6.40 7.68 13.90
CA LEU A 68 -5.02 7.38 13.50
C LEU A 68 -4.66 8.31 12.34
N ARG A 69 -3.59 9.08 12.51
CA ARG A 69 -3.01 9.92 11.46
C ARG A 69 -1.73 9.27 10.98
N TYR A 70 -1.68 8.94 9.70
CA TYR A 70 -0.53 8.33 9.06
C TYR A 70 0.21 9.37 8.23
N GLU A 71 1.53 9.41 8.38
CA GLU A 71 2.45 10.05 7.45
C GLU A 71 3.43 8.99 6.95
N VAL A 72 3.40 8.73 5.65
CA VAL A 72 4.26 7.77 4.98
C VAL A 72 5.21 8.56 4.08
N THR A 73 6.50 8.52 4.36
CA THR A 73 7.53 9.14 3.54
C THR A 73 8.39 8.07 2.88
N GLU A 74 8.39 8.02 1.56
CA GLU A 74 9.17 7.05 0.81
C GLU A 74 10.12 7.74 -0.15
N THR A 75 11.35 7.24 -0.21
CA THR A 75 12.39 7.72 -1.12
C THR A 75 12.70 6.64 -2.14
N PHE A 76 12.67 7.01 -3.41
CA PHE A 76 13.09 6.20 -4.54
C PHE A 76 14.43 6.71 -5.05
N ILE A 77 15.32 5.81 -5.46
CA ILE A 77 16.60 6.13 -6.07
C ILE A 77 16.74 5.37 -7.39
N ASN A 78 17.27 6.03 -8.41
CA ASN A 78 17.67 5.35 -9.64
C ASN A 78 19.13 4.90 -9.55
N ARG A 79 19.35 3.59 -9.38
CA ARG A 79 20.69 2.97 -9.38
C ARG A 79 21.20 2.60 -10.79
N GLY A 80 20.40 2.85 -11.83
CA GLY A 80 20.79 2.64 -13.22
C GLY A 80 21.55 3.82 -13.83
N ASP A 81 21.92 3.69 -15.10
CA ASP A 81 22.67 4.67 -15.91
C ASP A 81 21.78 5.47 -16.89
N ARG A 82 20.48 5.17 -16.91
CA ARG A 82 19.46 5.82 -17.75
C ARG A 82 18.40 6.48 -16.89
N VAL A 83 17.71 7.49 -17.43
CA VAL A 83 16.54 8.10 -16.78
C VAL A 83 15.47 7.03 -16.53
N GLY A 84 14.97 6.99 -15.30
CA GLY A 84 14.00 6.02 -14.83
C GLY A 84 12.64 6.60 -14.47
N GLU A 85 11.72 5.68 -14.20
CA GLU A 85 10.34 5.94 -13.75
C GLU A 85 10.03 5.00 -12.57
N ALA A 86 9.22 5.46 -11.62
CA ALA A 86 8.58 4.61 -10.61
C ALA A 86 7.05 4.73 -10.69
N ASP A 87 6.38 3.58 -10.80
CA ASP A 87 4.94 3.45 -10.57
C ASP A 87 4.71 3.24 -9.05
N TYR A 88 4.33 4.32 -8.36
CA TYR A 88 3.96 4.28 -6.96
C TYR A 88 2.51 3.84 -6.79
N MET A 89 2.28 2.78 -6.01
CA MET A 89 0.94 2.27 -5.72
C MET A 89 0.79 2.06 -4.22
N PHE A 90 -0.14 2.78 -3.58
CA PHE A 90 -0.35 2.74 -2.14
C PHE A 90 -1.82 2.45 -1.81
N PRO A 91 -2.14 1.26 -1.27
CA PRO A 91 -3.50 0.95 -0.86
C PRO A 91 -3.84 1.66 0.45
N LEU A 92 -4.88 2.48 0.39
CA LEU A 92 -5.50 3.08 1.55
C LEU A 92 -6.42 2.08 2.25
N PRO A 93 -6.38 1.99 3.58
CA PRO A 93 -7.29 1.13 4.31
C PRO A 93 -8.74 1.61 4.16
N LYS A 94 -9.70 0.70 4.34
CA LYS A 94 -11.12 1.03 4.27
C LYS A 94 -11.47 2.15 5.26
N GLY A 95 -12.16 3.19 4.77
CA GLY A 95 -12.56 4.34 5.59
C GLY A 95 -11.44 5.35 5.83
N ALA A 96 -10.29 5.21 5.18
CA ALA A 96 -9.26 6.24 5.18
C ALA A 96 -9.73 7.49 4.42
N ALA A 97 -9.48 8.65 5.01
CA ALA A 97 -9.57 9.94 4.34
C ALA A 97 -8.15 10.40 3.99
N LEU A 98 -7.85 10.49 2.69
CA LEU A 98 -6.61 11.09 2.20
C LEU A 98 -6.58 12.57 2.58
N GLN A 99 -5.46 13.03 3.14
CA GLN A 99 -5.24 14.43 3.46
C GLN A 99 -4.37 15.11 2.41
N ASP A 100 -3.26 14.47 2.03
CA ASP A 100 -2.26 15.09 1.16
C ASP A 100 -1.40 14.00 0.49
N LEU A 101 -0.99 14.28 -0.75
CA LEU A 101 -0.01 13.51 -1.49
C LEU A 101 1.00 14.50 -2.07
N LYS A 102 2.25 14.44 -1.63
CA LYS A 102 3.31 15.31 -2.11
C LYS A 102 4.41 14.52 -2.80
N LEU A 103 4.98 15.10 -3.83
CA LEU A 103 6.17 14.59 -4.51
C LEU A 103 7.26 15.65 -4.54
N SER A 104 8.52 15.25 -4.36
CA SER A 104 9.66 16.14 -4.59
C SER A 104 9.92 16.38 -6.08
N VAL A 105 9.86 17.63 -6.53
CA VAL A 105 10.26 18.10 -7.86
C VAL A 105 11.37 19.13 -7.67
N ASN A 106 12.55 18.90 -8.25
CA ASN A 106 13.72 19.78 -8.12
C ASN A 106 14.09 20.14 -6.66
N GLY A 107 13.86 19.22 -5.72
CA GLY A 107 14.12 19.42 -4.29
C GLY A 107 12.95 20.03 -3.50
N GLU A 108 11.88 20.49 -4.15
CA GLU A 108 10.70 21.07 -3.49
C GLU A 108 9.52 20.09 -3.48
N MET A 109 8.75 20.07 -2.38
CA MET A 109 7.57 19.20 -2.27
C MET A 109 6.35 19.85 -2.92
N VAL A 110 5.93 19.32 -4.07
CA VAL A 110 4.73 19.73 -4.78
C VAL A 110 3.56 18.85 -4.33
N SER A 111 2.44 19.46 -3.92
CA SER A 111 1.22 18.74 -3.53
C SER A 111 0.36 18.47 -4.76
N GLY A 112 -0.23 17.28 -4.83
CA GLY A 112 -1.21 16.91 -5.83
C GLY A 112 -2.60 17.42 -5.48
N GLU A 113 -3.30 17.99 -6.45
CA GLU A 113 -4.72 18.25 -6.31
C GLU A 113 -5.50 16.93 -6.41
N THR A 114 -6.29 16.62 -5.39
CA THR A 114 -7.19 15.46 -5.41
C THR A 114 -8.37 15.73 -6.33
N MET A 115 -8.57 14.90 -7.33
CA MET A 115 -9.64 15.06 -8.33
C MET A 115 -10.27 13.72 -8.70
N SER A 116 -11.39 13.74 -9.43
CA SER A 116 -12.05 12.51 -9.90
C SER A 116 -11.18 11.75 -10.90
N ALA A 117 -11.34 10.42 -10.95
CA ALA A 117 -10.57 9.55 -11.84
C ALA A 117 -10.70 9.95 -13.33
N GLU A 118 -11.90 10.34 -13.77
CA GLU A 118 -12.16 10.81 -15.13
C GLU A 118 -11.41 12.11 -15.45
N ARG A 119 -11.40 13.06 -14.50
CA ARG A 119 -10.69 14.34 -14.64
C ARG A 119 -9.18 14.16 -14.64
N ALA A 120 -8.66 13.28 -13.78
CA ALA A 120 -7.25 12.92 -13.73
C ALA A 120 -6.77 12.31 -15.06
N ARG A 121 -7.57 11.41 -15.64
CA ARG A 121 -7.28 10.77 -16.92
C ARG A 121 -7.27 11.75 -18.10
N ALA A 122 -8.23 12.67 -18.15
CA ALA A 122 -8.29 13.69 -19.20
C ALA A 122 -7.05 14.60 -19.16
N ILE A 123 -6.65 15.05 -17.97
CA ILE A 123 -5.44 15.85 -17.76
C ILE A 123 -4.18 15.05 -18.16
N TYR A 124 -4.11 13.76 -17.82
CA TYR A 124 -3.02 12.88 -18.24
C TYR A 124 -2.86 12.79 -19.76
N GLU A 125 -3.95 12.48 -20.47
CA GLU A 125 -3.93 12.28 -21.92
C GLU A 125 -3.58 13.57 -22.67
N GLU A 126 -3.92 14.74 -22.11
CA GLU A 126 -3.53 16.06 -22.62
C GLU A 126 -2.03 16.36 -22.39
N ILE A 127 -1.52 16.09 -21.18
CA ILE A 127 -0.13 16.36 -20.78
C ILE A 127 0.87 15.42 -21.49
N VAL A 128 0.55 14.14 -21.66
CA VAL A 128 1.43 13.15 -22.33
C VAL A 128 1.73 13.54 -23.78
N ARG A 129 0.82 14.29 -24.44
CA ARG A 129 1.04 14.83 -25.79
C ARG A 129 2.15 15.89 -25.83
N GLN A 130 2.51 16.48 -24.69
CA GLN A 130 3.45 17.60 -24.59
C GLN A 130 4.86 17.19 -24.08
N ARG A 131 5.11 15.90 -23.78
CA ARG A 131 6.40 15.38 -23.25
C ARG A 131 6.98 16.15 -22.07
N ARG A 132 6.13 16.82 -21.29
CA ARG A 132 6.48 17.51 -20.05
C ARG A 132 5.54 16.96 -19.00
N ASP A 133 6.01 16.16 -18.05
CA ASP A 133 5.81 16.54 -16.65
C ASP A 133 6.44 15.58 -15.63
N PRO A 134 6.82 16.12 -14.45
CA PRO A 134 7.59 15.43 -13.42
C PRO A 134 6.77 14.54 -12.46
N ALA A 135 5.44 14.46 -12.58
CA ALA A 135 4.60 13.36 -12.07
C ALA A 135 3.11 13.53 -12.34
N LEU A 136 2.46 12.43 -12.70
CA LEU A 136 1.00 12.33 -12.73
C LEU A 136 0.53 11.65 -11.44
N LEU A 137 -0.45 12.25 -10.78
CA LEU A 137 -1.12 11.72 -9.60
C LEU A 137 -2.54 11.31 -9.98
N GLU A 138 -2.86 10.01 -9.89
CA GLU A 138 -4.17 9.47 -10.25
C GLU A 138 -4.76 8.71 -9.05
N TRP A 139 -5.90 9.18 -8.53
CA TRP A 139 -6.70 8.39 -7.59
C TRP A 139 -7.54 7.39 -8.40
N MET A 140 -7.24 6.10 -8.31
CA MET A 140 -7.86 5.08 -9.17
C MET A 140 -9.22 4.56 -8.63
N GLY A 141 -9.82 5.20 -7.62
CA GLY A 141 -10.96 4.63 -6.92
C GLY A 141 -10.59 3.41 -6.05
N TYR A 142 -11.57 2.87 -5.34
CA TYR A 142 -11.47 1.63 -4.55
C TYR A 142 -10.41 1.61 -3.42
N GLY A 143 -9.93 2.77 -2.97
CA GLY A 143 -8.94 2.84 -1.90
C GLY A 143 -7.51 2.52 -2.36
N LEU A 144 -7.15 2.78 -3.61
CA LEU A 144 -5.78 2.64 -4.10
C LEU A 144 -5.29 3.97 -4.69
N LEU A 145 -4.19 4.47 -4.13
CA LEU A 145 -3.45 5.61 -4.68
C LEU A 145 -2.47 5.12 -5.73
N ARG A 146 -2.41 5.83 -6.87
CA ARG A 146 -1.36 5.63 -7.87
C ARG A 146 -0.69 6.96 -8.21
N ALA A 147 0.63 6.96 -8.29
CA ALA A 147 1.41 8.09 -8.77
C ALA A 147 2.51 7.57 -9.69
N ARG A 148 2.74 8.28 -10.80
CA ARG A 148 3.87 8.03 -11.69
C ARG A 148 4.96 9.05 -11.43
N ILE A 149 6.13 8.59 -11.03
CA ILE A 149 7.27 9.43 -10.68
C ILE A 149 8.29 9.32 -11.81
N PHE A 150 8.35 10.34 -12.66
CA PHE A 150 9.26 10.43 -13.80
C PHE A 150 9.50 11.91 -14.09
N PRO A 151 10.69 12.35 -14.53
CA PRO A 151 11.91 11.58 -14.68
C PRO A 151 12.67 11.42 -13.35
N ILE A 152 13.39 10.31 -13.22
CA ILE A 152 14.38 10.07 -12.16
C ILE A 152 15.74 9.88 -12.83
N ALA A 153 16.60 10.89 -12.83
CA ALA A 153 17.93 10.80 -13.42
C ALA A 153 18.83 9.77 -12.71
N PRO A 154 19.89 9.26 -13.35
CA PRO A 154 20.87 8.37 -12.70
C PRO A 154 21.39 8.95 -11.39
N GLY A 155 21.30 8.19 -10.30
CA GLY A 155 21.68 8.63 -8.95
C GLY A 155 20.72 9.63 -8.28
N GLU A 156 19.67 10.09 -8.97
CA GLU A 156 18.68 11.00 -8.39
C GLU A 156 17.78 10.27 -7.39
N GLU A 157 17.42 10.98 -6.32
CA GLU A 157 16.40 10.56 -5.37
C GLU A 157 15.10 11.36 -5.56
N LYS A 158 13.97 10.67 -5.53
CA LYS A 158 12.64 11.28 -5.46
C LYS A 158 11.92 10.84 -4.19
N LYS A 159 11.26 11.78 -3.52
CA LYS A 159 10.53 11.56 -2.28
C LYS A 159 9.02 11.72 -2.50
N VAL A 160 8.25 10.73 -2.05
CA VAL A 160 6.79 10.78 -1.96
C VAL A 160 6.39 10.87 -0.50
N VAL A 161 5.41 11.72 -0.21
CA VAL A 161 4.79 11.81 1.12
C VAL A 161 3.30 11.61 0.97
N VAL A 162 2.75 10.60 1.66
CA VAL A 162 1.31 10.34 1.74
C VAL A 162 0.84 10.60 3.16
N ARG A 163 -0.19 11.42 3.31
CA ARG A 163 -0.86 11.65 4.59
C ARG A 163 -2.31 11.26 4.50
N PHE A 164 -2.77 10.44 5.44
CA PHE A 164 -4.17 10.03 5.52
C PHE A 164 -4.56 9.78 6.96
N GLN A 165 -5.86 9.77 7.22
CA GLN A 165 -6.41 9.52 8.54
C GLN A 165 -7.49 8.45 8.51
N VAL A 166 -7.60 7.69 9.58
CA VAL A 166 -8.59 6.63 9.73
C VAL A 166 -9.19 6.71 11.13
N VAL A 167 -10.50 6.48 11.26
CA VAL A 167 -11.09 6.25 12.59
C VAL A 167 -10.49 4.95 13.14
N ALA A 168 -9.83 5.05 14.29
CA ALA A 168 -9.03 3.99 14.90
C ALA A 168 -9.89 2.74 15.14
N PRO A 169 -9.74 1.66 14.35
CA PRO A 169 -10.60 0.49 14.47
C PRO A 169 -10.37 -0.19 15.81
N ARG A 170 -11.43 -0.78 16.36
CA ARG A 170 -11.39 -1.50 17.63
C ARG A 170 -11.61 -2.98 17.38
N GLU A 171 -10.68 -3.81 17.84
CA GLU A 171 -10.79 -5.27 17.83
C GLU A 171 -10.89 -5.74 19.28
N GLY A 172 -12.10 -6.14 19.69
CA GLY A 172 -12.37 -6.46 21.10
C GLY A 172 -12.09 -5.28 22.03
N ASP A 173 -11.11 -5.44 22.91
CA ASP A 173 -10.64 -4.41 23.83
C ASP A 173 -9.29 -3.78 23.43
N ALA A 174 -8.88 -3.87 22.18
CA ALA A 174 -7.70 -3.17 21.66
C ALA A 174 -8.04 -2.25 20.48
N ILE A 175 -7.26 -1.19 20.32
CA ILE A 175 -7.19 -0.43 19.07
C ILE A 175 -6.24 -1.17 18.15
N ARG A 176 -6.70 -1.50 16.94
CA ARG A 176 -5.90 -2.13 15.90
C ARG A 176 -5.32 -1.06 14.99
N ILE A 177 -4.02 -1.14 14.75
CA ILE A 177 -3.30 -0.29 13.81
C ILE A 177 -2.68 -1.23 12.79
N ASP A 178 -3.16 -1.17 11.56
CA ASP A 178 -2.58 -1.91 10.46
C ASP A 178 -1.81 -0.95 9.55
N PHE A 179 -0.70 -1.44 8.99
CA PHE A 179 0.02 -0.78 7.94
C PHE A 179 0.42 -1.81 6.90
N PHE A 180 -0.15 -1.65 5.71
CA PHE A 180 0.18 -2.43 4.54
C PHE A 180 0.95 -1.54 3.57
N ARG A 181 2.23 -1.87 3.39
CA ARG A 181 3.17 -1.09 2.57
C ARG A 181 2.86 -1.10 1.06
N GLY A 182 1.87 -1.89 0.63
CA GLY A 182 1.61 -2.15 -0.79
C GLY A 182 2.49 -3.29 -1.31
N ALA A 183 1.95 -4.14 -2.18
CA ALA A 183 2.74 -5.15 -2.86
C ALA A 183 3.63 -4.51 -3.93
N ASN A 184 4.88 -4.97 -4.02
CA ASN A 184 5.74 -4.68 -5.16
C ASN A 184 5.07 -5.37 -6.35
N ASN A 185 4.36 -4.62 -7.20
CA ASN A 185 3.78 -5.20 -8.39
C ASN A 185 4.90 -5.84 -9.21
N ARG A 186 4.60 -7.02 -9.76
CA ARG A 186 5.50 -7.89 -10.53
C ARG A 186 6.31 -7.10 -11.58
N GLY A 187 7.46 -6.56 -11.19
CA GLY A 187 8.54 -6.15 -12.10
C GLY A 187 8.89 -4.67 -12.27
N GLN A 188 8.45 -3.68 -11.46
CA GLN A 188 8.81 -2.27 -11.77
C GLN A 188 9.45 -1.41 -10.66
N THR A 189 9.27 -1.69 -9.36
CA THR A 189 10.06 -1.00 -8.33
C THR A 189 10.28 -1.91 -7.13
N GLY A 190 11.49 -2.43 -7.00
CA GLY A 190 11.90 -3.26 -5.86
C GLY A 190 12.31 -2.41 -4.64
N ASP A 191 12.55 -3.07 -3.52
CA ASP A 191 13.20 -2.43 -2.38
C ASP A 191 14.73 -2.46 -2.56
N ASP A 192 15.38 -1.38 -2.17
CA ASP A 192 16.83 -1.30 -2.09
C ASP A 192 17.34 -2.20 -0.94
N PRO A 193 18.28 -3.12 -1.16
CA PRO A 193 18.84 -3.97 -0.09
C PRO A 193 19.46 -3.18 1.05
N GLU A 194 20.04 -2.01 0.77
CA GLU A 194 20.65 -1.10 1.74
C GLU A 194 19.62 -0.11 2.34
N GLY A 195 18.38 -0.21 1.87
CA GLY A 195 17.32 0.69 2.23
C GLY A 195 16.84 0.54 3.66
N ARG A 196 16.42 1.66 4.26
CA ARG A 196 15.94 1.71 5.64
C ARG A 196 14.43 1.77 5.68
N THR A 197 13.84 0.98 6.58
CA THR A 197 12.42 1.05 6.88
C THR A 197 12.22 1.30 8.37
N SER A 198 11.44 2.32 8.70
CA SER A 198 11.07 2.69 10.06
C SER A 198 9.55 2.79 10.18
N PHE A 199 9.05 2.35 11.34
CA PHE A 199 7.67 2.54 11.71
C PHE A 199 7.59 2.96 13.17
N THR A 200 6.91 4.06 13.43
CA THR A 200 6.70 4.59 14.78
C THR A 200 5.23 4.89 15.02
N LEU A 201 4.70 4.41 16.14
CA LEU A 201 3.38 4.78 16.65
C LEU A 201 3.54 5.66 17.89
N SER A 202 2.94 6.85 17.90
CA SER A 202 2.79 7.70 19.08
C SER A 202 1.34 7.76 19.55
N TYR A 203 1.13 7.68 20.87
CA TYR A 203 -0.19 7.78 21.49
C TYR A 203 -0.11 8.29 22.94
N PRO A 204 -1.19 8.86 23.50
CA PRO A 204 -1.19 9.35 24.88
C PRO A 204 -0.84 8.26 25.90
N ALA A 205 0.06 8.58 26.83
CA ALA A 205 0.39 7.78 28.00
C ALA A 205 -0.70 7.87 29.07
N SER A 206 -1.95 7.59 28.68
CA SER A 206 -3.12 7.65 29.56
C SER A 206 -3.31 6.35 30.35
N ALA A 207 -4.09 6.43 31.43
CA ALA A 207 -4.50 5.26 32.21
C ALA A 207 -5.40 4.30 31.41
N ASN A 208 -6.15 4.82 30.43
CA ASN A 208 -7.11 4.04 29.64
C ASN A 208 -6.46 3.26 28.50
N LEU A 209 -5.22 3.60 28.11
CA LEU A 209 -4.47 2.88 27.08
C LEU A 209 -3.36 2.05 27.72
N GLY A 210 -3.25 0.79 27.30
CA GLY A 210 -2.20 -0.14 27.70
C GLY A 210 -0.90 0.09 26.95
N MET A 211 0.05 -0.84 27.14
CA MET A 211 1.26 -0.90 26.32
C MET A 211 0.92 -1.58 25.00
N ALA A 212 1.33 -0.97 23.90
CA ALA A 212 1.16 -1.55 22.58
C ALA A 212 1.98 -2.85 22.46
N TYR A 213 1.44 -3.82 21.74
CA TYR A 213 2.16 -5.01 21.31
C TYR A 213 1.87 -5.28 19.83
N SER A 214 2.66 -6.16 19.21
CA SER A 214 2.48 -6.54 17.82
C SER A 214 2.48 -8.07 17.70
N PRO A 215 1.49 -8.67 17.02
CA PRO A 215 1.56 -10.08 16.63
C PRO A 215 2.52 -10.32 15.45
N THR A 216 2.88 -9.27 14.70
CA THR A 216 3.67 -9.39 13.46
C THR A 216 5.16 -9.11 13.65
N HIS A 217 5.52 -8.23 14.58
CA HIS A 217 6.88 -7.70 14.72
C HIS A 217 7.29 -7.56 16.18
N SER A 218 8.59 -7.45 16.45
CA SER A 218 9.06 -7.03 17.77
C SER A 218 8.98 -5.51 17.92
N VAL A 219 8.59 -5.03 19.09
CA VAL A 219 8.44 -3.58 19.35
C VAL A 219 9.23 -3.14 20.58
N SER A 220 9.71 -1.90 20.56
CA SER A 220 10.24 -1.19 21.73
C SER A 220 9.36 0.01 22.06
N THR A 221 8.97 0.12 23.33
CA THR A 221 8.13 1.23 23.80
C THR A 221 8.94 2.14 24.71
N HIS A 222 8.86 3.44 24.46
CA HIS A 222 9.48 4.48 25.26
C HIS A 222 8.42 5.49 25.70
N ASN A 223 8.42 5.87 26.98
CA ASN A 223 7.59 6.96 27.47
C ASN A 223 8.35 8.28 27.28
N ARG A 224 7.71 9.26 26.65
CA ARG A 224 8.19 10.63 26.47
C ARG A 224 7.15 11.58 27.05
N GLY A 225 7.26 11.88 28.34
CA GLY A 225 6.29 12.72 29.05
C GLY A 225 4.88 12.14 29.00
N SER A 226 3.94 12.87 28.41
CA SER A 226 2.54 12.46 28.24
C SER A 226 2.29 11.55 27.02
N THR A 227 3.32 11.18 26.27
CA THR A 227 3.22 10.38 25.03
C THR A 227 4.01 9.08 25.16
N ARG A 228 3.44 7.97 24.69
CA ARG A 228 4.16 6.72 24.44
C ARG A 228 4.55 6.66 22.99
N SER A 229 5.82 6.33 22.72
CA SER A 229 6.37 6.10 21.39
C SER A 229 6.73 4.64 21.25
N VAL A 230 6.21 3.99 20.22
CA VAL A 230 6.44 2.56 19.92
C VAL A 230 7.18 2.49 18.61
N GLU A 231 8.36 1.89 18.63
CA GLU A 231 9.19 1.67 17.45
C GLU A 231 9.14 0.18 17.09
N VAL A 232 8.84 -0.11 15.82
CA VAL A 232 8.83 -1.48 15.29
C VAL A 232 10.23 -1.83 14.80
N ARG A 233 10.78 -2.96 15.25
CA ARG A 233 12.06 -3.48 14.78
C ARG A 233 11.88 -4.20 13.45
N ASP A 234 12.80 -3.98 12.52
CA ASP A 234 12.75 -4.50 11.14
C ASP A 234 11.38 -4.30 10.50
N ALA A 235 10.99 -3.03 10.31
CA ALA A 235 9.64 -2.61 9.91
C ALA A 235 9.28 -2.94 8.44
N ARG A 236 9.73 -4.09 7.92
CA ARG A 236 9.48 -4.57 6.57
C ARG A 236 8.24 -5.45 6.53
N GLY A 237 7.48 -5.38 5.44
CA GLY A 237 6.26 -6.17 5.28
C GLY A 237 5.03 -5.53 5.95
N GLU A 238 4.05 -6.36 6.28
CA GLU A 238 2.77 -5.92 6.88
C GLU A 238 2.88 -5.85 8.40
N ILE A 239 2.53 -4.69 8.95
CA ILE A 239 2.65 -4.41 10.39
C ILE A 239 1.24 -4.32 10.98
N THR A 240 1.01 -5.10 12.04
CA THR A 240 -0.15 -4.93 12.93
C THR A 240 0.33 -4.57 14.33
N LEU A 241 -0.21 -3.51 14.91
CA LEU A 241 -0.08 -3.18 16.33
C LEU A 241 -1.45 -3.22 17.00
N LEU A 242 -1.45 -3.62 18.27
CA LEU A 242 -2.62 -3.62 19.14
C LEU A 242 -2.30 -2.79 20.38
N VAL A 243 -3.10 -1.74 20.62
CA VAL A 243 -3.04 -0.93 21.83
C VAL A 243 -4.23 -1.31 22.71
N PRO A 244 -4.03 -2.03 23.82
CA PRO A 244 -5.12 -2.38 24.72
C PRO A 244 -5.83 -1.13 25.24
N VAL A 245 -7.15 -1.18 25.31
CA VAL A 245 -8.03 -0.17 25.90
C VAL A 245 -8.59 -0.77 27.18
N ARG A 246 -8.19 -0.22 28.33
CA ARG A 246 -8.71 -0.67 29.61
C ARG A 246 -10.22 -0.42 29.64
N ARG A 247 -10.97 -1.47 29.95
CA ARG A 247 -12.43 -1.34 30.05
C ARG A 247 -12.74 -0.57 31.33
N THR A 248 -13.48 0.52 31.19
CA THR A 248 -14.03 1.26 32.32
C THR A 248 -15.29 0.54 32.80
N SER A 249 -15.50 0.44 34.12
CA SER A 249 -16.76 -0.06 34.69
C SER A 249 -17.92 0.92 34.48
N GLN A 250 -17.63 2.12 33.96
CA GLN A 250 -18.59 3.17 33.66
C GLN A 250 -18.73 3.36 32.13
N PRO A 251 -19.94 3.69 31.64
CA PRO A 251 -20.13 4.11 30.26
C PRO A 251 -19.26 5.34 29.99
N ALA A 252 -18.60 5.37 28.83
CA ALA A 252 -17.85 6.55 28.39
C ALA A 252 -18.42 7.06 27.07
N ILE A 253 -18.69 8.36 27.02
CA ILE A 253 -19.02 9.10 25.80
C ILE A 253 -17.82 10.00 25.52
N SER A 254 -17.29 9.93 24.30
CA SER A 254 -16.27 10.87 23.82
C SER A 254 -16.78 11.57 22.58
N LEU A 255 -16.61 12.89 22.54
CA LEU A 255 -17.00 13.78 21.45
C LEU A 255 -15.72 14.44 20.91
N LEU A 256 -15.44 14.20 19.64
CA LEU A 256 -14.47 14.98 18.86
C LEU A 256 -15.27 15.85 17.89
N ALA A 257 -15.30 17.16 18.11
CA ALA A 257 -15.99 18.11 17.25
C ALA A 257 -14.97 19.04 16.56
N ASN A 258 -15.23 19.36 15.30
CA ASN A 258 -14.48 20.32 14.51
C ASN A 258 -15.46 21.22 13.76
N ALA A 259 -15.43 22.52 14.03
CA ALA A 259 -16.27 23.51 13.34
C ALA A 259 -15.38 24.70 12.94
N PRO A 260 -14.59 24.60 11.85
CA PRO A 260 -13.71 25.66 11.43
C PRO A 260 -14.49 26.76 10.68
N GLY A 261 -14.77 27.87 11.36
CA GLY A 261 -15.27 29.11 10.75
C GLY A 261 -16.64 28.96 10.05
N ASN A 262 -16.75 29.50 8.83
CA ASN A 262 -18.01 29.56 8.05
C ASN A 262 -18.32 28.26 7.26
N GLY A 263 -17.59 27.17 7.50
CA GLY A 263 -17.79 25.88 6.83
C GLY A 263 -18.64 24.90 7.65
N ASP A 264 -19.00 23.78 7.02
CA ASP A 264 -19.71 22.69 7.70
C ASP A 264 -18.81 22.07 8.78
N GLY A 265 -19.32 22.05 10.01
CA GLY A 265 -18.68 21.35 11.12
C GLY A 265 -18.97 19.85 11.09
N PHE A 266 -18.11 19.06 11.71
CA PHE A 266 -18.34 17.64 11.96
C PHE A 266 -18.13 17.29 13.43
N ALA A 267 -18.79 16.22 13.87
CA ALA A 267 -18.60 15.62 15.17
C ALA A 267 -18.50 14.10 15.05
N LEU A 268 -17.54 13.51 15.75
CA LEU A 268 -17.47 12.08 16.01
C LEU A 268 -17.87 11.83 17.47
N ILE A 269 -19.01 11.18 17.66
CA ILE A 269 -19.46 10.70 18.97
C ILE A 269 -19.13 9.22 19.07
N THR A 270 -18.40 8.84 20.12
CA THR A 270 -18.12 7.45 20.43
C THR A 270 -18.76 7.06 21.75
N LEU A 271 -19.53 5.98 21.72
CA LEU A 271 -20.20 5.39 22.88
C LEU A 271 -19.46 4.11 23.24
N SER A 272 -18.80 4.10 24.41
CA SER A 272 -18.19 2.92 24.99
C SER A 272 -19.08 2.42 26.13
N PRO A 273 -19.81 1.31 25.95
CA PRO A 273 -20.60 0.73 27.03
C PRO A 273 -19.69 0.27 28.17
N PRO A 274 -20.18 0.27 29.43
CA PRO A 274 -19.39 -0.15 30.57
C PRO A 274 -18.99 -1.62 30.45
N ALA A 275 -17.89 -1.97 31.12
CA ALA A 275 -17.59 -3.36 31.43
C ALA A 275 -18.64 -3.90 32.41
N ILE A 276 -19.79 -4.31 31.89
CA ILE A 276 -20.74 -5.09 32.66
C ILE A 276 -20.04 -6.44 32.89
N ALA A 277 -19.94 -6.88 34.16
CA ALA A 277 -19.62 -8.26 34.46
C ALA A 277 -20.61 -9.11 33.66
N ARG A 278 -20.16 -9.68 32.55
CA ARG A 278 -21.02 -10.48 31.67
C ARG A 278 -21.50 -11.63 32.53
N ARG A 279 -22.74 -11.55 33.01
CA ARG A 279 -23.51 -12.77 33.23
C ARG A 279 -23.49 -13.44 31.86
N ALA A 280 -22.81 -14.58 31.74
CA ALA A 280 -22.72 -15.29 30.49
C ALA A 280 -24.15 -15.48 30.00
N VAL A 281 -24.52 -14.75 28.94
CA VAL A 281 -25.83 -14.94 28.31
C VAL A 281 -25.67 -16.25 27.56
N PRO A 282 -26.44 -17.30 27.91
CA PRO A 282 -26.38 -18.54 27.17
C PRO A 282 -26.60 -18.24 25.68
N ARG A 283 -25.74 -18.79 24.83
CA ARG A 283 -25.87 -18.69 23.39
C ARG A 283 -25.92 -20.10 22.83
N ASP A 284 -26.89 -20.36 21.98
CA ASP A 284 -26.91 -21.55 21.14
C ASP A 284 -26.05 -21.26 19.91
N ILE A 285 -24.92 -21.95 19.81
CA ILE A 285 -23.97 -21.81 18.70
C ILE A 285 -23.88 -23.15 17.98
N THR A 286 -24.22 -23.18 16.70
CA THR A 286 -24.05 -24.34 15.84
C THR A 286 -22.89 -24.09 14.87
N PHE A 287 -21.88 -24.95 14.93
CA PHE A 287 -20.77 -24.93 13.97
C PHE A 287 -21.07 -25.89 12.83
N VAL A 288 -21.04 -25.38 11.59
CA VAL A 288 -21.15 -26.18 10.38
C VAL A 288 -19.75 -26.22 9.76
N ILE A 289 -19.13 -27.40 9.76
CA ILE A 289 -17.74 -27.59 9.32
C ILE A 289 -17.75 -28.47 8.06
N ASP A 290 -17.03 -28.04 7.02
CA ASP A 290 -16.82 -28.85 5.82
C ASP A 290 -15.92 -30.06 6.12
N VAL A 291 -16.31 -31.24 5.62
CA VAL A 291 -15.60 -32.52 5.77
C VAL A 291 -15.23 -33.15 4.42
N SER A 292 -15.27 -32.35 3.35
CA SER A 292 -14.86 -32.76 2.00
C SER A 292 -13.41 -33.29 1.95
N GLY A 293 -13.07 -34.06 0.91
CA GLY A 293 -11.72 -34.65 0.77
C GLY A 293 -10.56 -33.62 0.80
N SER A 294 -10.81 -32.36 0.42
CA SER A 294 -9.87 -31.24 0.51
C SER A 294 -9.55 -30.77 1.93
N MET A 295 -10.34 -31.20 2.92
CA MET A 295 -10.12 -30.95 4.35
C MET A 295 -9.16 -31.96 4.98
N SER A 296 -8.76 -33.01 4.26
CA SER A 296 -7.87 -34.05 4.75
C SER A 296 -6.53 -33.51 5.28
N GLY A 297 -5.95 -34.25 6.22
CA GLY A 297 -4.66 -33.92 6.83
C GLY A 297 -4.76 -32.75 7.82
N LYS A 298 -3.85 -31.77 7.68
CA LYS A 298 -3.64 -30.73 8.70
C LYS A 298 -4.86 -29.82 8.92
N LYS A 299 -5.69 -29.59 7.90
CA LYS A 299 -6.84 -28.67 7.98
C LYS A 299 -7.94 -29.20 8.90
N ILE A 300 -8.36 -30.46 8.72
CA ILE A 300 -9.37 -31.07 9.61
C ILE A 300 -8.81 -31.31 11.01
N ALA A 301 -7.50 -31.58 11.16
CA ALA A 301 -6.87 -31.70 12.47
C ALA A 301 -6.90 -30.37 13.24
N GLN A 302 -6.62 -29.25 12.57
CA GLN A 302 -6.72 -27.91 13.16
C GLN A 302 -8.17 -27.52 13.49
N ALA A 303 -9.12 -27.82 12.60
CA ALA A 303 -10.54 -27.52 12.82
C ALA A 303 -11.15 -28.29 14.01
N ARG A 304 -10.62 -29.47 14.34
CA ARG A 304 -11.03 -30.24 15.53
C ARG A 304 -10.38 -29.77 16.83
N ALA A 305 -9.22 -29.12 16.74
CA ALA A 305 -8.45 -28.68 17.90
C ALA A 305 -8.84 -27.27 18.37
N ALA A 306 -9.45 -26.46 17.50
CA ALA A 306 -10.00 -25.14 17.78
C ALA A 306 -11.39 -25.23 18.44
#